data_AF-A0A9W9ML34-F1
#
_entry.id   AF-A0A9W9ML34-F1
#
_cell.length_a   1.000
_cell.length_b   1.000
_cell.length_c   1.000
_cell.angle_alpha   90.00
_cell.angle_beta   90.00
_cell.angle_gamma   90.00
#
_symmetry.space_group_name_H-M   'P 1'
#
loop_
_entity.id
_entity.type
_entity.pdbx_description
1 polymer ?
#
loop_
_entity_poly.entity_id
_entity_poly.type
_entity_poly.pdbx_seq_one_letter_code
_entity_poly.pdbx_strand_id
1 'polypeptide(L)'
;MRSLEPSTEDLIQSGLQQFSKNPYDRENDMPFFVADFTKVIQQHQRWTKTLPRIQPFYAAKCNSDQKLLQLMADMNINLDCASFAEIE
;
A
#
# COMPACT_ATOMS: atom_id res chain seq x y z
N MET A 1 19.98 -0.31 -9.80
CA MET A 1 19.69 -1.74 -9.53
C MET A 1 18.18 -1.88 -9.62
N ARG A 2 17.65 -2.52 -10.66
CA ARG A 2 16.20 -2.68 -10.84
C ARG A 2 15.73 -3.70 -9.79
N SER A 3 14.81 -3.32 -8.91
CA SER A 3 14.26 -4.21 -7.90
C SER A 3 13.67 -5.46 -8.57
N LEU A 4 13.86 -6.64 -7.98
CA LEU A 4 13.31 -7.94 -8.45
C LEU A 4 11.78 -8.04 -8.31
N GLU A 5 11.14 -6.97 -7.84
CA GLU A 5 9.70 -6.90 -7.61
C GLU A 5 8.95 -6.72 -8.94
N PRO A 6 7.81 -7.43 -9.13
CA PRO A 6 6.96 -7.25 -10.31
C PRO A 6 6.43 -5.82 -10.39
N SER A 7 6.30 -5.29 -11.62
CA SER A 7 5.70 -3.97 -11.84
C SER A 7 4.19 -4.00 -11.56
N THR A 8 3.60 -2.82 -11.39
CA THR A 8 2.14 -2.67 -11.27
C THR A 8 1.43 -3.29 -12.47
N GLU A 9 1.97 -3.09 -13.67
CA GLU A 9 1.45 -3.69 -14.90
C GLU A 9 1.52 -5.23 -14.85
N ASP A 10 2.63 -5.80 -14.37
CA ASP A 10 2.78 -7.26 -14.24
C ASP A 10 1.74 -7.84 -13.27
N LEU A 11 1.51 -7.17 -12.14
CA LEU A 11 0.50 -7.58 -11.15
C LEU A 11 -0.92 -7.49 -11.70
N ILE A 12 -1.23 -6.44 -12.46
CA ILE A 12 -2.53 -6.31 -13.14
C ILE A 12 -2.74 -7.44 -14.13
N GLN A 13 -1.75 -7.72 -15.00
CA GLN A 13 -1.84 -8.78 -15.99
C GLN A 13 -1.99 -10.16 -15.33
N SER A 14 -1.24 -10.41 -14.25
CA SER A 14 -1.36 -11.64 -13.46
C SER A 14 -2.77 -11.80 -12.88
N GLY A 15 -3.35 -10.73 -12.32
CA GLY A 15 -4.73 -10.73 -11.85
C GLY A 15 -5.72 -11.08 -12.96
N LEU A 16 -5.64 -10.38 -14.10
CA LEU A 16 -6.53 -10.64 -15.25
C LEU A 16 -6.39 -12.07 -15.80
N GLN A 17 -5.17 -12.63 -15.82
CA GLN A 17 -4.94 -14.02 -16.23
C GLN A 17 -5.51 -15.03 -15.24
N GLN A 18 -5.56 -14.72 -13.94
CA GLN A 18 -6.19 -15.59 -12.96
C GLN A 18 -7.69 -15.70 -13.21
N PHE A 19 -8.35 -14.58 -13.53
CA PHE A 19 -9.79 -14.53 -13.79
C PHE A 19 -10.20 -15.11 -15.16
N SER A 20 -9.29 -15.19 -16.12
CA SER A 20 -9.61 -15.78 -17.44
C SER A 20 -9.62 -17.32 -17.45
N LYS A 21 -9.20 -17.98 -16.35
CA LYS A 21 -9.09 -19.45 -16.28
C LYS A 21 -10.44 -20.17 -16.29
N ASN A 22 -11.52 -19.56 -15.78
CA ASN A 22 -12.85 -20.15 -15.79
C ASN A 22 -13.94 -19.09 -16.06
N PRO A 23 -14.35 -18.83 -17.30
CA PRO A 23 -15.23 -17.72 -17.66
C PRO A 23 -16.64 -17.78 -17.05
N TYR A 24 -17.01 -18.86 -16.35
CA TYR A 24 -18.29 -19.01 -15.68
C TYR A 24 -18.20 -18.89 -14.15
N ASP A 25 -17.01 -18.69 -13.62
CA ASP A 25 -16.83 -18.45 -12.19
C ASP A 25 -17.27 -17.03 -11.84
N ARG A 26 -18.22 -16.91 -10.91
CA ARG A 26 -18.70 -15.60 -10.45
C ARG A 26 -17.61 -14.81 -9.72
N GLU A 27 -16.58 -15.48 -9.20
CA GLU A 27 -15.43 -14.81 -8.60
C GLU A 27 -14.61 -14.01 -9.62
N ASN A 28 -14.73 -14.30 -10.93
CA ASN A 28 -13.98 -13.63 -11.98
C ASN A 28 -14.53 -12.25 -12.37
N ASP A 29 -15.75 -11.93 -11.94
CA ASP A 29 -16.33 -10.59 -12.06
C ASP A 29 -16.00 -9.69 -10.85
N MET A 30 -15.32 -10.23 -9.83
CA MET A 30 -14.98 -9.48 -8.62
C MET A 30 -13.84 -8.48 -8.90
N PRO A 31 -13.97 -7.22 -8.45
CA PRO A 31 -12.88 -6.26 -8.57
C PRO A 31 -11.71 -6.66 -7.67
N PHE A 32 -10.51 -6.25 -8.07
CA PHE A 32 -9.30 -6.43 -7.28
C PHE A 32 -8.52 -5.10 -7.19
N PHE A 33 -7.66 -5.01 -6.18
CA PHE A 33 -6.79 -3.86 -5.95
C PHE A 33 -5.34 -4.23 -6.19
N VAL A 34 -4.59 -3.30 -6.78
CA VAL A 34 -3.13 -3.34 -6.87
C VAL A 34 -2.60 -2.08 -6.20
N ALA A 35 -1.67 -2.24 -5.25
CA ALA A 35 -1.08 -1.14 -4.51
C ALA A 35 0.42 -1.03 -4.81
N ASP A 36 0.87 0.14 -5.28
CA ASP A 36 2.29 0.44 -5.47
C ASP A 36 2.84 1.22 -4.26
N PHE A 37 3.53 0.50 -3.39
CA PHE A 37 4.16 1.06 -2.19
C PHE A 37 5.39 1.92 -2.49
N THR A 38 5.96 1.82 -3.69
CA THR A 38 7.05 2.72 -4.12
C THR A 38 6.62 4.18 -4.07
N LYS A 39 5.35 4.46 -4.38
CA LYS A 39 4.79 5.82 -4.28
C LYS A 39 4.77 6.32 -2.85
N VAL A 40 4.38 5.49 -1.89
CA VAL A 40 4.36 5.83 -0.47
C VAL A 40 5.77 6.16 0.02
N ILE A 41 6.74 5.33 -0.34
CA ILE A 41 8.16 5.54 -0.02
C ILE A 41 8.67 6.86 -0.62
N GLN A 42 8.38 7.13 -1.89
CA GLN A 42 8.77 8.38 -2.56
C GLN A 42 8.15 9.61 -1.87
N GLN A 43 6.91 9.51 -1.42
CA GLN A 43 6.23 10.58 -0.71
C GLN A 43 6.85 10.82 0.67
N HIS A 44 7.22 9.76 1.41
CA HIS A 44 7.95 9.90 2.66
C HIS A 44 9.33 10.55 2.44
N GLN A 45 10.10 10.10 1.45
CA GLN A 45 11.40 10.70 1.11
C GLN A 45 11.26 12.18 0.77
N ARG A 46 10.22 12.55 0.02
CA ARG A 46 9.90 13.95 -0.29
C ARG A 46 9.56 14.73 0.97
N TRP A 47 8.72 14.19 1.85
CA TRP A 47 8.36 14.82 3.12
C TRP A 47 9.61 15.12 3.95
N THR A 48 10.44 14.13 4.20
CA THR A 48 11.64 14.26 5.04
C THR A 48 12.65 15.23 4.44
N LYS A 49 12.77 15.28 3.11
CA LYS A 49 13.63 16.25 2.42
C LYS A 49 13.10 17.68 2.51
N THR A 50 11.79 17.87 2.37
CA THR A 50 11.17 19.21 2.30
C THR A 50 10.85 19.78 3.69
N LEU A 51 10.54 18.92 4.67
CA LEU A 51 10.11 19.28 6.03
C LEU A 51 10.98 18.55 7.08
N PRO A 52 12.31 18.78 7.10
CA PRO A 52 13.25 17.98 7.90
C PRO A 52 13.07 18.11 9.43
N ARG A 53 12.29 19.09 9.90
CA ARG A 53 12.00 19.31 11.32
C ARG A 53 10.61 18.81 11.74
N ILE A 54 9.82 18.27 10.82
CA ILE A 54 8.44 17.84 11.08
C ILE A 54 8.39 16.31 10.97
N GLN A 55 8.22 15.65 12.11
CA GLN A 55 7.99 14.21 12.17
C GLN A 55 6.57 13.90 11.64
N PRO A 56 6.42 13.08 10.59
CA PRO A 56 5.11 12.64 10.14
C PRO A 56 4.49 11.62 11.11
N PHE A 57 3.17 11.73 11.29
CA PHE A 57 2.31 10.74 11.91
C PHE A 57 1.21 10.41 10.91
N TYR A 58 1.11 9.16 10.48
CA TYR A 58 0.14 8.72 9.48
C TYR A 58 -1.22 8.45 10.13
N ALA A 59 -2.27 9.12 9.66
CA ALA A 59 -3.63 8.89 10.13
C ALA A 59 -4.13 7.51 9.70
N ALA A 60 -4.27 6.57 10.64
CA ALA A 60 -4.63 5.18 10.38
C ALA A 60 -6.00 5.04 9.69
N LYS A 61 -6.92 5.97 9.98
CA LYS A 61 -8.25 6.06 9.36
C LYS A 61 -8.23 6.17 7.83
N CYS A 62 -7.16 6.71 7.25
CA CYS A 62 -7.06 6.90 5.80
C CYS A 62 -7.02 5.57 5.04
N ASN A 63 -6.26 4.61 5.56
CA ASN A 63 -6.19 3.24 5.06
C ASN A 63 -5.52 2.35 6.12
N SER A 64 -6.29 1.45 6.71
CA SER A 64 -5.86 0.54 7.77
C SER A 64 -5.30 -0.79 7.25
N ASP A 65 -4.92 -0.87 5.97
CA ASP A 65 -4.28 -2.06 5.41
C ASP A 65 -2.97 -2.38 6.16
N GLN A 66 -2.88 -3.62 6.66
CA GLN A 66 -1.76 -4.04 7.52
C GLN A 66 -0.41 -3.92 6.82
N LYS A 67 -0.33 -4.17 5.49
CA LYS A 67 0.94 -4.07 4.77
C LYS A 67 1.38 -2.62 4.63
N LEU A 68 0.43 -1.70 4.44
CA LEU A 68 0.71 -0.27 4.44
C LEU A 68 1.18 0.21 5.82
N LEU A 69 0.50 -0.19 6.89
CA LEU A 69 0.88 0.19 8.26
C LEU A 69 2.25 -0.38 8.66
N GLN A 70 2.55 -1.63 8.28
CA GLN A 70 3.87 -2.23 8.47
C GLN A 70 4.95 -1.43 7.73
N LEU A 71 4.69 -1.02 6.48
CA LEU A 71 5.61 -0.19 5.71
C LEU A 71 5.87 1.17 6.41
N MET A 72 4.85 1.79 6.99
CA MET A 72 5.02 3.02 7.77
C MET A 72 5.95 2.79 8.98
N ALA A 73 5.74 1.69 9.71
CA ALA A 73 6.56 1.30 10.85
C ALA A 73 8.02 1.05 10.43
N ASP A 74 8.25 0.33 9.33
CA ASP A 74 9.60 0.07 8.78
C ASP A 74 10.33 1.37 8.39
N MET A 75 9.57 2.41 8.02
CA MET A 75 10.09 3.75 7.72
C MET A 75 10.20 4.67 8.94
N ASN A 76 9.93 4.18 10.16
CA ASN A 76 9.87 4.96 11.40
C ASN A 76 8.85 6.12 11.37
N ILE A 77 7.72 5.91 10.69
CA ILE A 77 6.58 6.82 10.70
C ILE A 77 5.61 6.34 11.77
N ASN A 78 5.28 7.22 12.72
CA ASN A 78 4.32 6.92 13.77
C ASN A 78 2.88 6.99 13.23
N LEU A 79 1.91 6.52 14.01
CA LEU A 79 0.49 6.55 13.65
C LEU A 79 -0.26 7.62 14.44
N ASP A 80 -1.21 8.27 13.77
CA ASP A 80 -2.28 9.07 14.38
C ASP A 80 -3.55 8.20 14.42
N CYS A 81 -3.91 7.78 15.63
CA CYS A 81 -5.06 6.90 15.89
C CYS A 81 -6.15 7.71 16.62
N ALA A 82 -7.38 7.63 16.14
CA ALA A 82 -8.52 8.39 16.64
C ALA A 82 -9.55 7.53 17.39
N SER A 83 -9.32 6.22 17.50
CA SER A 83 -10.19 5.28 18.20
C SER A 83 -9.39 4.13 18.82
N PHE A 84 -9.97 3.47 19.83
CA PHE A 84 -9.35 2.32 20.48
C PHE A 84 -9.10 1.16 19.51
N ALA A 85 -10.02 0.95 18.56
CA ALA A 85 -9.89 -0.06 17.51
C ALA A 85 -8.74 0.21 16.53
N GLU A 86 -8.22 1.44 16.44
CA GLU A 86 -7.03 1.76 15.64
C GLU A 86 -5.72 1.60 16.44
N ILE A 87 -5.82 1.35 17.76
CA ILE A 87 -4.66 1.13 18.65
C ILE A 87 -4.38 -0.37 18.83
N GLU A 88 -5.44 -1.18 18.87
CA GLU A 88 -5.36 -2.66 18.95
C GLU A 88 -4.80 -3.29 17.66
#